data_AF-A0A1Z4IH29-F1
#
_entry.id   AF-A0A1Z4IH29-F1
#
_cell.length_a   1.000
_cell.length_b   1.000
_cell.length_c   1.000
_cell.angle_alpha   90.00
_cell.angle_beta   90.00
_cell.angle_gamma   90.00
#
_symmetry.space_group_name_H-M   'P 1'
#
loop_
_entity.id
_entity.type
_entity.pdbx_description
1 polymer ?
#
loop_
_entity_poly.entity_id
_entity_poly.type
_entity_poly.pdbx_seq_one_letter_code
_entity_poly.pdbx_strand_id
1 'polypeptide(L)'
;MRNLQQSPNLKSVFQEKITAKKFAKHQEIHQALGETALGGLASFVYEFKQAKNQFKGSMGEWGVSTIFKCFPDTWVMFNNALIPTNNSGGLTEIDHLIIGTRGIFLLEIKTWKGSFTAYNDK
;
A
#
# COMPACT_ATOMS: atom_id res chain seq x y z
N MET A 1 3.68 -15.72 -15.74
CA MET A 1 3.67 -14.25 -15.87
C MET A 1 4.97 -13.71 -15.30
N ARG A 2 5.63 -12.78 -15.98
CA ARG A 2 6.88 -12.18 -15.51
C ARG A 2 6.61 -11.09 -14.47
N ASN A 3 7.29 -11.16 -13.33
CA ASN A 3 7.28 -10.09 -12.33
C ASN A 3 8.45 -9.15 -12.58
N LEU A 4 8.16 -7.87 -12.80
CA LEU A 4 9.17 -6.83 -12.98
C LEU A 4 9.22 -5.92 -11.76
N GLN A 5 10.41 -5.42 -11.47
CA GLN A 5 10.67 -4.54 -10.33
C GLN A 5 10.98 -3.14 -10.81
N GLN A 6 10.41 -2.14 -10.15
CA GLN A 6 10.76 -0.75 -10.38
C GLN A 6 12.07 -0.36 -9.69
N SER A 7 12.66 0.74 -10.15
CA SER A 7 13.92 1.29 -9.66
C SER A 7 13.96 1.37 -8.13
N PRO A 8 15.03 0.85 -7.48
CA PRO A 8 15.23 0.97 -6.04
C PRO A 8 15.20 2.42 -5.55
N ASN A 9 15.75 3.35 -6.33
CA ASN A 9 15.78 4.78 -5.98
C ASN A 9 14.37 5.36 -5.90
N LEU A 10 13.49 4.98 -6.85
CA LEU A 10 12.10 5.43 -6.85
C LEU A 10 11.35 4.91 -5.61
N LYS A 11 11.61 3.66 -5.23
CA LYS A 11 11.07 3.07 -4.00
C LYS A 11 11.57 3.80 -2.75
N SER A 12 12.85 4.14 -2.67
CA SER A 12 13.41 4.90 -1.54
C SER A 12 12.73 6.25 -1.35
N VAL A 13 12.62 7.04 -2.44
CA VAL A 13 11.96 8.35 -2.42
C VAL A 13 10.50 8.24 -1.95
N PHE A 14 9.80 7.19 -2.35
CA PHE A 14 8.44 6.96 -1.89
C PHE A 14 8.37 6.55 -0.41
N GLN A 15 9.27 5.67 0.05
CA GLN A 15 9.35 5.25 1.45
C GLN A 15 9.70 6.40 2.41
N GLU A 16 10.53 7.34 1.97
CA GLU A 16 10.80 8.57 2.72
C GLU A 16 9.51 9.38 2.95
N LYS A 17 8.65 9.51 1.93
CA LYS A 17 7.35 10.18 2.06
C LYS A 17 6.40 9.45 3.00
N ILE A 18 6.36 8.11 2.95
CA ILE A 18 5.55 7.30 3.87
C ILE A 18 6.04 7.47 5.31
N THR A 19 7.35 7.44 5.52
CA THR A 19 7.98 7.63 6.84
C THR A 19 7.67 9.00 7.40
N ALA A 20 7.81 10.06 6.60
CA ALA A 20 7.46 11.42 7.01
C ALA A 20 5.99 11.55 7.43
N LYS A 21 5.05 10.92 6.69
CA LYS A 21 3.62 10.89 7.06
C LYS A 21 3.37 10.13 8.37
N LYS A 22 4.03 8.99 8.57
CA LYS A 22 3.91 8.20 9.81
C LYS A 22 4.44 8.98 11.03
N PHE A 23 5.55 9.69 10.85
CA PHE A 23 6.15 10.53 11.88
C PHE A 23 5.24 11.70 12.26
N ALA A 24 4.71 12.44 11.28
CA ALA A 24 3.78 13.53 11.53
C ALA A 24 2.53 13.07 12.31
N LYS A 25 2.01 11.88 12.00
CA LYS A 25 0.87 11.30 12.73
C LYS A 25 1.21 10.93 14.17
N HIS A 26 2.41 10.40 14.42
CA HIS A 26 2.88 10.14 15.78
C HIS A 26 2.98 11.44 16.58
N GLN A 27 3.54 12.49 15.98
CA GLN A 27 3.65 13.80 16.64
C GLN A 27 2.28 14.37 17.01
N GLU A 28 1.27 14.20 16.14
CA GLU A 28 -0.12 14.61 16.43
C GLU A 28 -0.72 13.85 17.63
N ILE A 29 -0.49 12.53 17.73
CA ILE A 29 -0.94 11.72 18.86
C ILE A 29 -0.29 12.18 20.17
N HIS A 30 1.02 12.48 20.14
CA HIS A 30 1.74 12.99 21.31
C HIS A 30 1.29 14.41 21.70
N GLN A 31 1.01 15.29 20.73
CA GLN A 31 0.47 16.62 21.00
C GLN A 31 -0.93 16.57 21.61
N ALA A 32 -1.77 15.62 21.19
CA ALA A 32 -3.14 15.50 21.68
C ALA A 32 -3.25 14.85 23.08
N LEU A 33 -2.33 13.95 23.44
CA LEU A 33 -2.42 13.13 24.66
C LEU A 33 -1.29 13.38 25.69
N GLY A 34 -0.30 14.21 25.32
CA GLY A 34 0.86 14.56 26.14
C GLY A 34 1.89 13.43 26.29
N GLU A 35 3.03 13.73 26.91
CA GLU A 35 4.08 12.75 27.25
C GLU A 35 3.75 11.91 28.50
N THR A 36 2.46 11.71 28.76
CA THR A 36 2.00 10.91 29.91
C THR A 36 1.97 9.42 29.54
N ALA A 37 1.89 8.55 30.56
CA ALA A 37 1.74 7.10 30.35
C ALA A 37 0.56 6.74 29.43
N LEU A 38 -0.50 7.56 29.40
CA LEU A 38 -1.63 7.40 28.49
C LEU A 38 -1.26 7.65 27.04
N GLY A 39 -0.44 8.68 26.75
CA GLY A 39 0.07 8.96 25.41
C GLY A 39 0.97 7.83 24.88
N GLY A 40 1.83 7.28 25.73
CA GLY A 40 2.67 6.13 25.40
C GLY A 40 1.87 4.86 25.07
N LEU A 41 0.85 4.54 25.88
CA LEU A 41 -0.03 3.40 25.62
C LEU A 41 -0.86 3.57 24.35
N ALA A 42 -1.37 4.79 24.08
CA ALA A 42 -2.14 5.07 22.88
C ALA A 42 -1.29 4.93 21.60
N SER A 43 -0.05 5.42 21.63
CA SER A 43 0.92 5.24 20.54
C SER A 43 1.20 3.75 20.29
N PHE A 44 1.46 2.97 21.34
CA PHE A 44 1.69 1.52 21.24
C PHE A 44 0.49 0.77 20.63
N VAL A 45 -0.73 1.07 21.08
CA VAL A 45 -1.95 0.46 20.51
C VAL A 45 -2.14 0.84 19.04
N TYR A 46 -1.85 2.09 18.67
CA TYR A 46 -1.90 2.56 17.29
C TYR A 46 -0.88 1.81 16.41
N GLU A 47 0.36 1.70 16.86
CA GLU A 47 1.42 0.95 16.15
C GLU A 47 1.02 -0.51 15.95
N PHE A 48 0.52 -1.17 17.01
CA PHE A 48 0.08 -2.57 16.92
C PHE A 48 -1.07 -2.74 15.92
N LYS A 49 -2.05 -1.84 15.93
CA LYS A 49 -3.16 -1.85 14.96
C LYS A 49 -2.65 -1.64 13.53
N GLN A 50 -1.69 -0.74 13.33
CA GLN A 50 -1.11 -0.48 12.02
C GLN A 50 -0.28 -1.66 11.50
N ALA A 51 0.53 -2.29 12.36
CA ALA A 51 1.28 -3.50 12.01
C ALA A 51 0.35 -4.64 11.61
N LYS A 52 -0.73 -4.86 12.38
CA LYS A 52 -1.75 -5.87 12.06
C LYS A 52 -2.45 -5.59 10.72
N ASN A 53 -2.78 -4.33 10.45
CA ASN A 53 -3.41 -3.93 9.20
C ASN A 53 -2.47 -4.11 8.00
N GLN A 54 -1.20 -3.70 8.12
CA GLN A 54 -0.18 -3.89 7.08
C GLN A 54 0.05 -5.37 6.80
N PHE A 55 0.16 -6.21 7.84
CA PHE A 55 0.31 -7.65 7.68
C PHE A 55 -0.88 -8.26 6.93
N LYS A 56 -2.11 -7.88 7.30
CA LYS A 56 -3.32 -8.37 6.64
C LYS A 56 -3.40 -7.94 5.17
N GLY A 57 -3.04 -6.70 4.85
CA GLY A 57 -2.98 -6.19 3.48
C GLY A 57 -1.96 -6.95 2.65
N SER A 58 -0.73 -7.04 3.17
CA SER A 58 0.38 -7.75 2.50
C SER A 58 0.08 -9.23 2.22
N MET A 59 -0.59 -9.93 3.15
CA MET A 59 -1.03 -11.30 2.91
C MET A 59 -2.05 -11.41 1.77
N GLY A 60 -3.00 -10.47 1.68
CA GLY A 60 -3.99 -10.44 0.62
C GLY A 60 -3.35 -10.18 -0.75
N GLU A 61 -2.48 -9.18 -0.83
CA GLU A 61 -1.71 -8.86 -2.03
C GLU A 61 -0.85 -10.04 -2.48
N TRP A 62 -0.16 -10.71 -1.54
CA TRP A 62 0.66 -11.88 -1.84
C TRP A 62 -0.15 -13.07 -2.35
N GLY A 63 -1.32 -13.32 -1.75
CA GLY A 63 -2.23 -14.37 -2.19
C GLY A 63 -2.70 -14.16 -3.64
N VAL A 64 -3.09 -12.93 -3.97
CA VAL A 64 -3.50 -12.55 -5.33
C VAL A 64 -2.32 -12.64 -6.32
N SER A 65 -1.14 -12.15 -5.94
CA SER A 65 0.08 -12.26 -6.75
C SER A 65 0.42 -13.72 -7.10
N THR A 66 0.16 -14.65 -6.17
CA THR A 66 0.40 -16.08 -6.38
C THR A 66 -0.57 -16.67 -7.42
N ILE A 67 -1.83 -16.23 -7.44
CA ILE A 67 -2.80 -16.64 -8.47
C ILE A 67 -2.32 -16.21 -9.87
N PHE A 68 -1.75 -15.00 -9.98
CA PHE A 68 -1.26 -14.49 -11.26
C PHE A 68 -0.02 -15.20 -11.80
N LYS A 69 0.68 -16.01 -10.99
CA LYS A 69 1.77 -16.86 -11.48
C LYS A 69 1.29 -17.89 -12.51
N CYS A 70 0.02 -18.29 -12.47
CA CYS A 70 -0.57 -19.23 -13.42
C CYS A 70 -0.81 -18.64 -14.82
N PHE A 71 -0.65 -17.33 -15.01
CA PHE A 71 -0.87 -16.66 -16.30
C PHE A 71 0.35 -16.82 -17.22
N PRO A 72 0.21 -16.65 -18.55
CA PRO A 72 1.32 -16.78 -19.49
C PRO A 72 2.48 -15.83 -19.20
N ASP A 73 3.70 -16.22 -19.58
CA ASP A 73 4.91 -15.39 -19.40
C ASP A 73 5.01 -14.19 -20.36
N THR A 74 4.13 -14.16 -21.36
CA THR A 74 3.91 -12.98 -22.20
C THR A 74 3.30 -11.82 -21.42
N TRP A 75 2.68 -12.09 -20.28
CA TRP A 75 2.14 -11.07 -19.38
C TRP A 75 3.20 -10.59 -18.40
N VAL A 76 3.05 -9.35 -17.96
CA VAL A 76 3.94 -8.68 -17.02
C VAL A 76 3.12 -8.17 -15.84
N MET A 77 3.68 -8.27 -14.63
CA MET A 77 3.13 -7.66 -13.42
C MET A 77 4.18 -6.89 -12.66
N PHE A 78 3.79 -5.73 -12.15
CA PHE A 78 4.52 -4.97 -11.15
C PHE A 78 3.72 -4.99 -9.86
N ASN A 79 4.33 -5.52 -8.79
CA ASN A 79 3.78 -5.40 -7.45
C ASN A 79 4.14 -4.01 -6.89
N ASN A 80 3.19 -3.36 -6.22
CA ASN A 80 3.35 -2.07 -5.56
C ASN A 80 3.90 -1.03 -6.54
N ALA A 81 3.22 -0.90 -7.67
CA ALA A 81 3.63 -0.09 -8.80
C ALA A 81 3.47 1.41 -8.48
N LEU A 82 4.58 2.13 -8.46
CA LEU A 82 4.64 3.57 -8.28
C LEU A 82 4.39 4.28 -9.61
N ILE A 83 3.30 5.05 -9.67
CA ILE A 83 2.86 5.81 -10.83
C ILE A 83 2.97 7.30 -10.52
N PRO A 84 3.61 8.10 -11.39
CA PRO A 84 3.64 9.56 -11.24
C PRO A 84 2.22 10.12 -11.40
N THR A 85 1.88 11.08 -10.55
CA THR A 85 0.61 11.82 -10.67
C THR A 85 0.84 13.15 -11.37
N ASN A 86 -0.24 13.78 -11.82
CA ASN A 86 -0.19 15.06 -12.55
C ASN A 86 0.33 16.23 -11.70
N ASN A 87 0.46 16.04 -10.38
CA ASN A 87 1.01 17.04 -9.48
C ASN A 87 2.54 16.87 -9.45
N SER A 88 3.28 17.96 -9.66
CA SER A 88 4.75 17.96 -9.71
C SER A 88 5.39 17.16 -8.55
N GLY A 89 5.99 16.00 -8.89
CA GLY A 89 6.66 15.13 -7.92
C GLY A 89 5.75 14.21 -7.10
N GLY A 90 4.45 14.14 -7.40
CA GLY A 90 3.51 13.21 -6.78
C GLY A 90 3.67 11.77 -7.29
N LEU A 91 3.58 10.80 -6.38
CA LEU A 91 3.56 9.37 -6.71
C LEU A 91 2.34 8.74 -6.02
N THR A 92 1.69 7.82 -6.71
CA THR A 92 0.70 6.90 -6.14
C THR A 92 1.20 5.48 -6.28
N GLU A 93 0.85 4.62 -5.34
CA GLU A 93 1.11 3.19 -5.40
C GLU A 93 -0.16 2.48 -5.88
N ILE A 94 0.00 1.44 -6.70
CA ILE A 94 -1.05 0.51 -7.14
C ILE A 94 -0.59 -0.90 -6.79
N ASP A 95 -1.40 -1.66 -6.06
CA ASP A 95 -1.00 -2.96 -5.52
C ASP A 95 -0.50 -3.93 -6.61
N HIS A 96 -1.26 -4.04 -7.72
CA HIS A 96 -0.83 -4.79 -8.90
C HIS A 96 -1.12 -4.03 -10.19
N LEU A 97 -0.06 -3.70 -10.94
CA LEU A 97 -0.16 -3.26 -12.34
C LEU A 97 0.14 -4.44 -13.24
N ILE A 98 -0.84 -4.88 -14.02
CA ILE A 98 -0.73 -6.03 -14.93
C ILE A 98 -0.82 -5.55 -16.38
N ILE A 99 0.11 -6.01 -17.21
CA ILE A 99 0.15 -5.72 -18.65
C ILE A 99 0.03 -7.06 -19.38
N GLY A 100 -1.12 -7.25 -20.03
CA GLY A 100 -1.42 -8.42 -20.84
C GLY A 100 -1.41 -8.10 -22.33
N THR A 101 -1.69 -9.10 -23.15
CA THR A 101 -1.70 -8.96 -24.62
C THR A 101 -2.80 -8.04 -25.14
N ARG A 102 -3.86 -7.81 -24.35
CA ARG A 102 -5.05 -7.03 -24.75
C ARG A 102 -5.33 -5.81 -23.87
N GLY A 103 -4.42 -5.46 -22.96
CA GLY A 103 -4.65 -4.29 -22.11
C GLY A 103 -3.77 -4.20 -20.87
N ILE A 104 -4.01 -3.12 -20.14
CA ILE A 104 -3.37 -2.78 -18.88
C ILE A 104 -4.45 -2.80 -17.80
N PHE A 105 -4.19 -3.48 -16.69
CA PHE A 105 -5.10 -3.62 -15.58
C PHE A 105 -4.43 -3.07 -14.32
N LEU A 106 -5.18 -2.24 -13.59
CA LEU A 106 -4.79 -1.69 -12.29
C LEU A 106 -5.67 -2.37 -11.25
N LEU A 107 -5.07 -3.13 -10.34
CA LEU A 107 -5.81 -3.84 -9.31
C LEU A 107 -5.44 -3.27 -7.95
N GLU A 108 -6.47 -2.84 -7.23
CA GLU A 108 -6.41 -2.44 -5.83
C GLU A 108 -7.00 -3.57 -4.99
N ILE A 109 -6.24 -4.09 -4.02
CA ILE A 109 -6.59 -5.27 -3.24
C ILE A 109 -7.04 -4.84 -1.84
N LYS A 110 -8.34 -5.02 -1.57
CA LYS A 110 -8.92 -4.74 -0.24
C LYS A 110 -9.22 -6.02 0.52
N THR A 111 -8.38 -6.37 1.50
CA THR A 111 -8.61 -7.52 2.38
C THR A 111 -9.50 -7.15 3.57
N TRP A 112 -10.78 -6.92 3.31
CA TRP A 112 -11.75 -6.56 4.36
C TRP A 112 -12.49 -7.79 4.93
N LYS A 113 -13.09 -7.65 6.12
CA LYS A 113 -13.90 -8.71 6.78
C LYS A 113 -15.21 -8.10 7.29
N GLY A 114 -16.36 -8.65 6.92
CA GLY A 114 -17.68 -8.12 7.26
C GLY A 114 -18.49 -7.73 6.02
N SER A 115 -19.46 -6.84 6.20
CA SER A 115 -20.30 -6.31 5.12
C SER A 115 -19.78 -4.96 4.66
N PHE A 116 -19.72 -4.76 3.34
CA PHE A 116 -19.21 -3.54 2.71
C PHE A 116 -20.18 -3.05 1.65
N THR A 117 -20.30 -1.74 1.53
CA THR A 117 -21.03 -1.07 0.46
C THR A 117 -20.05 -0.15 -0.25
N ALA A 118 -19.88 -0.33 -1.56
CA ALA A 118 -19.16 0.63 -2.39
C ALA A 118 -20.13 1.75 -2.78
N TYR A 119 -19.70 3.00 -2.65
CA TYR A 119 -20.47 4.16 -3.05
C TYR A 119 -19.67 4.97 -4.06
N ASN A 120 -20.30 5.31 -5.18
CA ASN A 120 -19.71 6.13 -6.25
C ASN A 120 -18.60 5.46 -7.07
N ASP A 121 -18.63 4.13 -7.25
CA ASP A 121 -17.94 3.47 -8.37
C ASP A 121 -18.63 3.94 -9.67
N LYS A 122 -18.08 4.97 -10.30
CA LYS A 122 -18.48 5.44 -11.64
C LYS A 122 -17.35 5.20 -12.62
#